data_AF-A0A6C0HDT1-F1
#
_entry.id   AF-A0A6C0HDT1-F1
#
_cell.length_a   1.000
_cell.length_b   1.000
_cell.length_c   1.000
_cell.angle_alpha   90.00
_cell.angle_beta   90.00
_cell.angle_gamma   90.00
#
_symmetry.space_group_name_H-M   'P 1'
#
loop_
_entity.id
_entity.type
_entity.pdbx_description
1 polymer ?
#
loop_
_entity_poly.entity_id
_entity_poly.type
_entity_poly.pdbx_seq_one_letter_code
_entity_poly.pdbx_strand_id
1 'polypeptide(L)'
;MSVIKYIDIDSTYRDRLRYPKVGDFSLQINSKPTDSPNVAQDPVILAFPFETGLLQAVAAGPPVVYQLSTSSSNVNNYYINQYLEVGGLFAKIIAYNGTTKNATLDMYIGGAANDTYTVRKQLPYPLVGSVVGPPSTPQDFQDVTTVNSVTFEQVKLGAAASVRQGEYNNKYLFFNGVTAATPVVPGTVIPPSGYIWRRITNYMITGAGEKIATVYPPLPAIVLAGTVYEIMDFSYDNNKPLIYSGTSVFGNAVCEKLRLINLIVPVLPIEGSNGGTILNYPYVYVSLYSESSKTWNTPLEGNNPLAKNSLFKVPITFNSNYADIWVTLQGSLMQQNISFRENDNLHITIYLPDGTILNFDPTPVYFYFPTYPFPILSNPGKQIQAVFEVIREEKCC
;
A
#
# COMPACT_ATOMS: atom_id res chain seq x y z
N MET A 1 -4.65 40.53 -10.73
CA MET A 1 -3.34 39.87 -10.52
C MET A 1 -3.57 38.38 -10.66
N SER A 2 -2.85 37.71 -11.57
CA SER A 2 -2.91 36.25 -11.66
C SER A 2 -2.29 35.64 -10.41
N VAL A 3 -2.96 34.64 -9.84
CA VAL A 3 -2.43 33.84 -8.72
C VAL A 3 -1.93 32.54 -9.32
N ILE A 4 -0.65 32.25 -9.10
CA ILE A 4 -0.03 30.99 -9.51
C ILE A 4 -0.05 30.04 -8.32
N LYS A 5 -0.48 28.79 -8.55
CA LYS A 5 -0.45 27.70 -7.57
C LYS A 5 0.20 26.48 -8.18
N TYR A 6 0.70 25.60 -7.31
CA TYR A 6 1.23 24.30 -7.70
C TYR A 6 0.42 23.20 -7.02
N ILE A 7 0.05 22.18 -7.77
CA ILE A 7 -0.58 20.97 -7.28
C ILE A 7 0.45 19.85 -7.41
N ASP A 8 0.89 19.31 -6.28
CA ASP A 8 1.77 18.15 -6.21
C ASP A 8 0.94 16.91 -5.92
N ILE A 9 0.99 15.94 -6.83
CA ILE A 9 0.21 14.70 -6.80
C ILE A 9 1.17 13.53 -6.66
N ASP A 10 1.00 12.74 -5.61
CA ASP A 10 1.78 11.52 -5.36
C ASP A 10 0.85 10.30 -5.22
N SER A 11 1.05 9.30 -6.09
CA SER A 11 0.23 8.08 -6.08
C SER A 11 0.43 7.21 -4.83
N THR A 12 1.46 7.49 -4.02
CA THR A 12 1.70 6.87 -2.71
C THR A 12 0.49 7.00 -1.80
N TYR A 13 -0.25 8.11 -1.91
CA TYR A 13 -1.37 8.48 -1.05
C TYR A 13 -2.75 8.39 -1.75
N ARG A 14 -2.88 7.49 -2.72
CA ARG A 14 -4.18 7.14 -3.32
C ARG A 14 -4.92 6.05 -2.54
N ASP A 15 -6.25 6.08 -2.58
CA ASP A 15 -7.09 4.94 -2.17
C ASP A 15 -6.85 3.74 -3.11
N ARG A 16 -6.07 2.75 -2.67
CA ARG A 16 -5.71 1.59 -3.48
C ARG A 16 -6.80 0.53 -3.54
N LEU A 17 -7.80 0.58 -2.64
CA LEU A 17 -8.95 -0.31 -2.70
C LEU A 17 -9.82 0.05 -3.89
N ARG A 18 -10.04 1.36 -4.10
CA ARG A 18 -10.83 1.86 -5.23
C ARG A 18 -10.02 2.05 -6.50
N TYR A 19 -8.76 2.45 -6.37
CA TYR A 19 -7.86 2.79 -7.48
C TYR A 19 -6.57 1.96 -7.42
N PRO A 20 -6.62 0.67 -7.79
CA PRO A 20 -5.47 -0.23 -7.67
C PRO A 20 -4.32 0.15 -8.60
N LYS A 21 -4.63 0.70 -9.79
CA LYS A 21 -3.63 1.09 -10.80
C LYS A 21 -2.95 2.40 -10.39
N VAL A 22 -1.63 2.45 -10.51
CA VAL A 22 -0.83 3.63 -10.10
C VAL A 22 -1.05 4.82 -11.01
N GLY A 23 -1.39 4.59 -12.28
CA GLY A 23 -1.64 5.64 -13.26
C GLY A 23 -3.10 6.08 -13.37
N ASP A 24 -4.00 5.69 -12.46
CA ASP A 24 -5.42 6.08 -12.53
C ASP A 24 -6.03 6.17 -11.13
N PHE A 25 -6.19 7.38 -10.60
CA PHE A 25 -6.73 7.58 -9.25
C PHE A 25 -7.36 8.95 -9.02
N SER A 26 -8.21 8.99 -8.01
CA SER A 26 -8.88 10.21 -7.53
C SER A 26 -8.26 10.70 -6.22
N LEU A 27 -8.07 12.00 -6.14
CA LEU A 27 -7.62 12.78 -4.99
C LEU A 27 -8.81 13.53 -4.43
N GLN A 28 -9.09 13.27 -3.16
CA GLN A 28 -10.11 14.02 -2.45
C GLN A 28 -9.61 15.42 -2.14
N ILE A 29 -10.46 16.44 -2.27
CA ILE A 29 -10.11 17.82 -1.88
C ILE A 29 -10.87 18.21 -0.62
N ASN A 30 -10.16 18.75 0.38
CA ASN A 30 -10.76 19.26 1.62
C ASN A 30 -11.68 18.28 2.36
N SER A 31 -11.59 16.98 2.06
CA SER A 31 -12.22 15.95 2.88
C SER A 31 -11.64 15.98 4.28
N LYS A 32 -12.46 15.61 5.28
CA LYS A 32 -11.96 15.38 6.62
C LYS A 32 -10.82 14.35 6.54
N PRO A 33 -9.69 14.57 7.24
CA PRO A 33 -8.65 13.56 7.33
C PRO A 33 -9.27 12.23 7.76
N THR A 34 -9.01 11.17 6.98
CA THR A 34 -9.43 9.79 7.29
C THR A 34 -8.33 9.11 8.11
N ASP A 35 -7.78 9.80 9.10
CA ASP A 35 -6.58 9.40 9.84
C ASP A 35 -6.86 8.55 11.08
N SER A 36 -8.13 8.30 11.41
CA SER A 36 -8.51 7.37 12.47
C SER A 36 -8.88 6.00 11.89
N PRO A 37 -8.65 4.90 12.63
CA PRO A 37 -9.03 3.55 12.17
C PRO A 37 -10.53 3.39 11.87
N ASN A 38 -11.37 4.30 12.40
CA ASN A 38 -12.81 4.27 12.21
C ASN A 38 -13.28 4.83 10.88
N VAL A 39 -12.51 5.76 10.31
CA VAL A 39 -12.85 6.46 9.05
C VAL A 39 -11.82 6.27 7.95
N ALA A 40 -10.69 5.60 8.23
CA ALA A 40 -9.66 5.27 7.25
C ALA A 40 -10.27 4.49 6.08
N GLN A 41 -10.01 4.96 4.86
CA GLN A 41 -10.52 4.35 3.64
C GLN A 41 -9.57 3.27 3.13
N ASP A 42 -8.26 3.48 3.25
CA ASP A 42 -7.21 2.52 2.90
C ASP A 42 -6.20 2.38 4.06
N PRO A 43 -6.64 1.80 5.21
CA PRO A 43 -5.76 1.66 6.36
C PRO A 43 -4.58 0.74 6.12
N VAL A 44 -3.44 1.12 6.69
CA VAL A 44 -2.18 0.40 6.59
C VAL A 44 -1.87 -0.27 7.92
N ILE A 45 -1.49 -1.54 7.88
CA ILE A 45 -1.06 -2.33 9.03
C ILE A 45 0.42 -2.66 8.84
N LEU A 46 1.30 -1.95 9.55
CA LEU A 46 2.75 -2.08 9.34
C LEU A 46 3.33 -3.39 9.85
N ALA A 47 2.63 -4.03 10.79
CA ALA A 47 2.98 -5.36 11.29
C ALA A 47 2.51 -6.49 10.36
N PHE A 48 1.76 -6.19 9.30
CA PHE A 48 1.27 -7.21 8.39
C PHE A 48 2.45 -7.80 7.58
N PRO A 49 2.52 -9.14 7.43
CA PRO A 49 3.51 -9.79 6.58
C PRO A 49 3.41 -9.29 5.14
N PHE A 50 4.42 -8.55 4.66
CA PHE A 50 4.44 -8.09 3.26
C PHE A 50 5.36 -8.95 2.38
N GLU A 51 6.17 -9.81 3.00
CA GLU A 51 6.93 -10.86 2.34
C GLU A 51 6.86 -12.15 3.15
N THR A 52 6.77 -13.29 2.46
CA THR A 52 6.98 -14.60 3.03
C THR A 52 7.79 -15.44 2.05
N GLY A 53 8.44 -16.48 2.53
CA GLY A 53 9.20 -17.39 1.68
C GLY A 53 9.77 -18.53 2.50
N LEU A 54 10.55 -19.37 1.83
CA LEU A 54 11.33 -20.41 2.49
C LEU A 54 12.78 -19.95 2.58
N LEU A 55 13.35 -20.06 3.78
CA LEU A 55 14.77 -19.79 4.00
C LEU A 55 15.60 -20.74 3.14
N GLN A 56 16.62 -20.20 2.45
CA GLN A 56 17.54 -21.02 1.65
C GLN A 56 18.67 -21.58 2.52
N ALA A 57 19.15 -20.79 3.47
CA ALA A 57 20.18 -21.16 4.41
C ALA A 57 20.15 -20.25 5.65
N VAL A 58 20.68 -20.75 6.76
CA VAL A 58 20.88 -19.99 7.99
C VAL A 58 22.32 -20.19 8.46
N ALA A 59 23.04 -19.09 8.66
CA ALA A 59 24.38 -19.08 9.24
C ALA A 59 24.33 -18.42 10.61
N ALA A 60 24.39 -19.24 11.67
CA ALA A 60 24.25 -18.80 13.06
C ALA A 60 25.52 -18.15 13.67
N GLY A 61 26.58 -17.94 12.88
CA GLY A 61 27.78 -17.25 13.34
C GLY A 61 27.59 -15.73 13.38
N PRO A 62 28.43 -14.95 14.08
CA PRO A 62 28.44 -13.49 13.98
C PRO A 62 29.18 -13.04 12.70
N PRO A 63 28.57 -12.24 11.81
CA PRO A 63 27.20 -11.73 11.86
C PRO A 63 26.16 -12.80 11.49
N VAL A 64 25.00 -12.79 12.16
CA VAL A 64 23.93 -13.76 11.90
C VAL A 64 23.33 -13.48 10.54
N VAL A 65 23.38 -14.45 9.62
CA VAL A 65 22.91 -14.28 8.24
C VAL A 65 21.84 -15.32 7.89
N TYR A 66 20.71 -14.83 7.39
CA TYR A 66 19.65 -15.62 6.81
C TYR A 66 19.62 -15.37 5.31
N GLN A 67 19.72 -16.44 4.52
CA GLN A 67 19.55 -16.35 3.08
C GLN A 67 18.07 -16.48 2.76
N LEU A 68 17.46 -15.36 2.34
CA LEU A 68 16.05 -15.29 1.99
C LEU A 68 15.78 -15.97 0.64
N SER A 69 14.50 -16.03 0.25
CA SER A 69 14.09 -16.60 -1.03
C SER A 69 14.78 -15.92 -2.22
N THR A 70 15.00 -16.67 -3.31
CA THR A 70 15.51 -16.09 -4.56
C THR A 70 14.57 -15.04 -5.16
N SER A 71 13.29 -15.09 -4.79
CA SER A 71 12.26 -14.10 -5.14
C SER A 71 12.31 -12.81 -4.30
N SER A 72 13.11 -12.74 -3.23
CA SER A 72 13.26 -11.53 -2.43
C SER A 72 13.89 -10.38 -3.24
N SER A 73 13.72 -9.14 -2.76
CA SER A 73 14.12 -7.89 -3.44
C SER A 73 15.57 -7.91 -3.96
N ASN A 74 15.79 -7.39 -5.17
CA ASN A 74 17.14 -7.20 -5.74
C ASN A 74 17.82 -5.91 -5.25
N VAL A 75 17.15 -5.09 -4.44
CA VAL A 75 17.66 -3.79 -3.99
C VAL A 75 18.46 -3.96 -2.70
N ASN A 76 19.71 -3.49 -2.69
CA ASN A 76 20.54 -3.48 -1.48
C ASN A 76 19.89 -2.63 -0.38
N ASN A 77 19.97 -3.10 0.86
CA ASN A 77 19.39 -2.48 2.04
C ASN A 77 17.85 -2.32 2.01
N TYR A 78 17.15 -2.99 1.09
CA TYR A 78 15.69 -2.86 0.97
C TYR A 78 14.93 -3.21 2.26
N TYR A 79 15.40 -4.23 3.00
CA TYR A 79 14.78 -4.66 4.25
C TYR A 79 15.41 -4.05 5.52
N ILE A 80 16.30 -3.07 5.40
CA ILE A 80 16.95 -2.51 6.60
C ILE A 80 15.92 -1.89 7.55
N ASN A 81 16.11 -2.09 8.85
CA ASN A 81 15.20 -1.69 9.93
C ASN A 81 13.82 -2.39 9.94
N GLN A 82 13.63 -3.42 9.13
CA GLN A 82 12.43 -4.25 9.15
C GLN A 82 12.68 -5.49 10.01
N TYR A 83 11.64 -6.29 10.24
CA TYR A 83 11.70 -7.47 11.12
C TYR A 83 11.51 -8.74 10.30
N LEU A 84 12.43 -9.70 10.48
CA LEU A 84 12.29 -11.07 10.01
C LEU A 84 11.63 -11.90 11.11
N GLU A 85 10.61 -12.66 10.77
CA GLU A 85 9.95 -13.63 11.63
C GLU A 85 10.25 -15.05 11.18
N VAL A 86 10.65 -15.93 12.10
CA VAL A 86 10.80 -17.37 11.87
C VAL A 86 10.23 -18.10 13.08
N GLY A 87 9.21 -18.94 12.89
CA GLY A 87 8.59 -19.70 13.97
C GLY A 87 8.02 -18.85 15.12
N GLY A 88 7.51 -17.65 14.82
CA GLY A 88 6.98 -16.70 15.80
C GLY A 88 8.03 -15.89 16.55
N LEU A 89 9.33 -16.11 16.29
CA LEU A 89 10.42 -15.27 16.81
C LEU A 89 10.77 -14.17 15.82
N PHE A 90 11.05 -12.97 16.32
CA PHE A 90 11.33 -11.78 15.50
C PHE A 90 12.75 -11.25 15.74
N ALA A 91 13.44 -10.84 14.67
CA ALA A 91 14.70 -10.11 14.76
C ALA A 91 14.76 -8.99 13.72
N LYS A 92 15.48 -7.92 14.04
CA LYS A 92 15.60 -6.76 13.17
C LYS A 92 16.69 -7.00 12.12
N ILE A 93 16.36 -6.71 10.87
CA ILE A 93 17.31 -6.76 9.76
C ILE A 93 18.16 -5.49 9.80
N ILE A 94 19.47 -5.66 10.03
CA ILE A 94 20.45 -4.56 10.13
C ILE A 94 21.21 -4.34 8.83
N ALA A 95 21.27 -5.34 7.95
CA ALA A 95 21.81 -5.20 6.60
C ALA A 95 21.12 -6.18 5.64
N TYR A 96 21.06 -5.83 4.35
CA TYR A 96 20.53 -6.72 3.32
C TYR A 96 21.29 -6.58 2.00
N ASN A 97 21.72 -7.71 1.44
CA ASN A 97 22.34 -7.77 0.12
C ASN A 97 21.34 -8.28 -0.93
N GLY A 98 20.95 -7.41 -1.86
CA GLY A 98 19.97 -7.72 -2.89
C GLY A 98 20.45 -8.72 -3.95
N THR A 99 21.76 -8.90 -4.12
CA THR A 99 22.34 -9.87 -5.05
C THR A 99 22.37 -11.27 -4.44
N THR A 100 22.84 -11.42 -3.20
CA THR A 100 22.96 -12.74 -2.54
C THR A 100 21.72 -13.15 -1.76
N LYS A 101 20.76 -12.22 -1.56
CA LYS A 101 19.57 -12.39 -0.71
C LYS A 101 19.88 -12.59 0.77
N ASN A 102 21.07 -12.18 1.19
CA ASN A 102 21.48 -12.31 2.59
C ASN A 102 20.90 -11.16 3.42
N ALA A 103 20.07 -11.50 4.39
CA ALA A 103 19.64 -10.61 5.46
C ALA A 103 20.51 -10.86 6.70
N THR A 104 21.17 -9.81 7.18
CA THR A 104 21.91 -9.84 8.44
C THR A 104 21.00 -9.35 9.56
N LEU A 105 20.90 -10.12 10.64
CA LEU A 105 20.02 -9.81 11.78
C LEU A 105 20.80 -9.29 12.99
N ASP A 106 20.13 -8.53 13.85
CA ASP A 106 20.68 -8.07 15.14
C ASP A 106 20.80 -9.19 16.18
N MET A 107 20.00 -10.25 16.05
CA MET A 107 20.05 -11.44 16.90
C MET A 107 19.67 -12.71 16.14
N TYR A 108 20.09 -13.86 16.66
CA TYR A 108 19.70 -15.17 16.15
C TYR A 108 18.31 -15.56 16.66
N ILE A 109 17.43 -16.02 15.75
CA ILE A 109 16.03 -16.38 16.06
C ILE A 109 15.69 -17.83 15.67
N GLY A 110 16.70 -18.70 15.57
CA GLY A 110 16.49 -20.09 15.17
C GLY A 110 16.24 -20.27 13.68
N GLY A 111 15.61 -21.39 13.32
CA GLY A 111 15.28 -21.72 11.94
C GLY A 111 16.35 -22.52 11.20
N ALA A 112 15.91 -23.22 10.16
CA ALA A 112 16.70 -24.02 9.25
C ALA A 112 16.36 -23.68 7.79
N ALA A 113 17.12 -24.24 6.86
CA ALA A 113 16.73 -24.20 5.45
C ALA A 113 15.35 -24.84 5.26
N ASN A 114 14.54 -24.22 4.41
CA ASN A 114 13.13 -24.52 4.14
C ASN A 114 12.13 -24.15 5.23
N ASP A 115 12.56 -23.52 6.33
CA ASP A 115 11.60 -22.93 7.25
C ASP A 115 10.94 -21.71 6.61
N THR A 116 9.63 -21.57 6.85
CA THR A 116 8.87 -20.41 6.42
C THR A 116 9.30 -19.19 7.22
N TYR A 117 9.65 -18.11 6.52
CA TYR A 117 9.86 -16.81 7.14
C TYR A 117 8.77 -15.83 6.70
N THR A 118 8.61 -14.75 7.48
CA THR A 118 7.93 -13.54 7.02
C THR A 118 8.78 -12.30 7.26
N VAL A 119 8.58 -11.24 6.47
CA VAL A 119 9.17 -9.92 6.71
C VAL A 119 8.05 -8.91 6.95
N ARG A 120 8.24 -8.08 7.98
CA ARG A 120 7.27 -7.09 8.48
C ARG A 120 7.96 -5.76 8.75
N LYS A 121 7.24 -4.63 8.62
CA LYS A 121 7.85 -3.30 8.85
C LYS A 121 7.91 -2.93 10.33
N GLN A 122 6.99 -3.46 11.11
CA GLN A 122 6.92 -3.29 12.55
C GLN A 122 6.58 -4.62 13.21
N LEU A 123 6.84 -4.71 14.52
CA LEU A 123 6.37 -5.82 15.34
C LEU A 123 4.84 -5.72 15.52
N PRO A 124 4.14 -6.85 15.73
CA PRO A 124 2.76 -6.82 16.20
C PRO A 124 2.62 -6.05 17.52
N TYR A 125 1.40 -5.64 17.84
CA TYR A 125 1.09 -5.03 19.13
C TYR A 125 1.28 -6.09 20.24
N PRO A 126 2.06 -5.78 21.30
CA PRO A 126 2.36 -6.75 22.35
C PRO A 126 1.09 -7.16 23.10
N LEU A 127 0.98 -8.46 23.40
CA LEU A 127 -0.12 -8.99 24.21
C LEU A 127 0.19 -8.69 25.70
N VAL A 128 -0.66 -7.90 26.35
CA VAL A 128 -0.38 -7.42 27.72
C VAL A 128 -0.40 -8.59 28.70
N GLY A 129 0.79 -8.88 29.24
CA GLY A 129 1.11 -10.06 30.05
C GLY A 129 2.56 -10.50 29.85
N SER A 130 3.13 -10.18 28.69
CA SER A 130 4.56 -10.32 28.40
C SER A 130 5.36 -9.08 28.78
N VAL A 131 6.47 -9.36 29.46
CA VAL A 131 7.30 -8.53 30.32
C VAL A 131 7.88 -7.28 29.64
N VAL A 132 8.10 -6.23 30.44
CA VAL A 132 8.99 -5.09 30.15
C VAL A 132 10.40 -5.62 29.83
N GLY A 133 10.72 -5.82 28.55
CA GLY A 133 12.03 -6.31 28.09
C GLY A 133 12.09 -6.47 26.56
N PRO A 134 13.28 -6.64 25.97
CA PRO A 134 13.38 -7.02 24.56
C PRO A 134 12.62 -8.33 24.32
N PRO A 135 11.94 -8.49 23.17
CA PRO A 135 11.10 -9.64 22.93
C PRO A 135 11.94 -10.91 22.99
N SER A 136 11.61 -11.77 23.94
CA SER A 136 12.43 -12.95 24.25
C SER A 136 11.72 -14.25 23.92
N THR A 137 10.42 -14.21 23.66
CA THR A 137 9.62 -15.38 23.32
C THR A 137 8.52 -15.06 22.28
N PRO A 138 8.05 -16.05 21.50
CA PRO A 138 6.93 -15.85 20.56
C PRO A 138 5.63 -15.38 21.22
N GLN A 139 5.47 -15.71 22.51
CA GLN A 139 4.27 -15.42 23.31
C GLN A 139 4.05 -13.92 23.55
N ASP A 140 5.06 -13.09 23.26
CA ASP A 140 4.96 -11.63 23.40
C ASP A 140 4.00 -11.02 22.36
N PHE A 141 3.81 -11.68 21.21
CA PHE A 141 3.07 -11.16 20.06
C PHE A 141 2.00 -12.10 19.51
N GLN A 142 2.08 -13.39 19.82
CA GLN A 142 1.16 -14.42 19.34
C GLN A 142 0.48 -15.14 20.51
N ASP A 143 -0.80 -15.46 20.35
CA ASP A 143 -1.59 -16.26 21.29
C ASP A 143 -2.63 -17.07 20.50
N VAL A 144 -3.34 -17.97 21.17
CA VAL A 144 -4.34 -18.85 20.55
C VAL A 144 -5.74 -18.56 21.08
N THR A 145 -6.74 -18.67 20.22
CA THR A 145 -8.15 -18.57 20.64
C THR A 145 -8.49 -19.67 21.64
N THR A 146 -9.24 -19.34 22.71
CA THR A 146 -9.56 -20.34 23.75
C THR A 146 -10.72 -21.26 23.38
N VAL A 147 -11.65 -20.77 22.58
CA VAL A 147 -12.86 -21.47 22.15
C VAL A 147 -13.21 -21.08 20.72
N ASN A 148 -14.11 -21.84 20.09
CA ASN A 148 -14.66 -21.44 18.80
C ASN A 148 -15.37 -20.09 18.94
N SER A 149 -15.23 -19.21 17.94
CA SER A 149 -15.98 -17.95 17.89
C SER A 149 -17.47 -18.24 17.95
N VAL A 150 -18.19 -17.54 18.81
CA VAL A 150 -19.63 -17.75 19.00
C VAL A 150 -20.42 -17.22 17.81
N THR A 151 -19.93 -16.16 17.18
CA THR A 151 -20.51 -15.52 15.99
C THR A 151 -19.40 -15.11 15.03
N PHE A 152 -19.77 -14.68 13.82
CA PHE A 152 -18.81 -14.09 12.88
C PHE A 152 -18.28 -12.72 13.32
N GLU A 153 -18.88 -12.10 14.32
CA GLU A 153 -18.52 -10.76 14.79
C GLU A 153 -17.68 -10.79 16.08
N GLN A 154 -17.58 -11.95 16.74
CA GLN A 154 -16.97 -12.04 18.07
C GLN A 154 -15.95 -13.16 18.16
N VAL A 155 -14.75 -12.82 18.62
CA VAL A 155 -13.67 -13.77 18.88
C VAL A 155 -13.32 -13.73 20.36
N LYS A 156 -13.30 -14.89 21.00
CA LYS A 156 -12.80 -15.02 22.37
C LYS A 156 -11.30 -15.25 22.33
N LEU A 157 -10.56 -14.23 22.76
CA LEU A 157 -9.11 -14.20 22.75
C LEU A 157 -8.52 -15.10 23.86
N GLY A 158 -7.25 -15.43 23.69
CA GLY A 158 -6.48 -16.31 24.57
C GLY A 158 -6.13 -15.70 25.92
N ALA A 159 -5.42 -16.47 26.74
CA ALA A 159 -5.04 -16.06 28.08
C ALA A 159 -4.01 -14.91 28.07
N ALA A 160 -3.19 -14.78 27.03
CA ALA A 160 -2.17 -13.73 26.93
C ALA A 160 -2.75 -12.38 26.50
N ALA A 161 -3.98 -12.32 25.99
CA ALA A 161 -4.63 -11.05 25.67
C ALA A 161 -4.74 -10.10 26.89
N SER A 162 -4.89 -8.80 26.64
CA SER A 162 -4.86 -7.79 27.70
C SER A 162 -5.93 -7.98 28.79
N VAL A 163 -5.59 -7.58 30.01
CA VAL A 163 -6.53 -7.52 31.13
C VAL A 163 -7.22 -6.16 31.27
N ARG A 164 -6.95 -5.24 30.33
CA ARG A 164 -7.55 -3.89 30.33
C ARG A 164 -8.66 -3.81 29.30
N GLN A 165 -9.87 -3.44 29.76
CA GLN A 165 -10.99 -3.20 28.86
C GLN A 165 -10.66 -2.09 27.87
N GLY A 166 -11.00 -2.30 26.60
CA GLY A 166 -10.77 -1.34 25.52
C GLY A 166 -9.33 -1.25 24.99
N GLU A 167 -8.35 -1.98 25.56
CA GLU A 167 -6.93 -1.91 25.15
C GLU A 167 -6.74 -2.12 23.63
N TYR A 168 -7.52 -3.04 23.05
CA TYR A 168 -7.42 -3.38 21.63
C TYR A 168 -8.43 -2.65 20.74
N ASN A 169 -9.19 -1.69 21.28
CA ASN A 169 -10.13 -0.91 20.47
C ASN A 169 -9.39 -0.19 19.34
N ASN A 170 -9.92 -0.30 18.13
CA ASN A 170 -9.38 0.27 16.90
C ASN A 170 -8.05 -0.34 16.42
N LYS A 171 -7.57 -1.42 17.05
CA LYS A 171 -6.48 -2.25 16.52
C LYS A 171 -7.02 -3.28 15.54
N TYR A 172 -6.14 -4.01 14.88
CA TYR A 172 -6.52 -5.08 13.96
C TYR A 172 -6.18 -6.44 14.56
N LEU A 173 -7.17 -7.33 14.58
CA LEU A 173 -6.97 -8.74 14.87
C LEU A 173 -6.52 -9.41 13.57
N PHE A 174 -5.42 -10.17 13.60
CA PHE A 174 -4.90 -10.90 12.46
C PHE A 174 -4.78 -12.39 12.79
N PHE A 175 -5.15 -13.24 11.84
CA PHE A 175 -5.01 -14.69 11.93
C PHE A 175 -4.11 -15.19 10.82
N ASN A 176 -3.07 -15.94 11.20
CA ASN A 176 -2.17 -16.59 10.26
C ASN A 176 -2.77 -17.93 9.83
N GLY A 177 -3.13 -18.07 8.55
CA GLY A 177 -3.40 -19.37 7.95
C GLY A 177 -4.70 -20.06 8.36
N VAL A 178 -5.80 -19.32 8.55
CA VAL A 178 -7.14 -19.95 8.63
C VAL A 178 -7.51 -20.45 7.25
N THR A 179 -7.01 -21.63 6.86
CA THR A 179 -7.51 -22.29 5.65
C THR A 179 -9.00 -22.53 5.86
N ALA A 180 -9.85 -21.77 5.16
CA ALA A 180 -11.20 -22.24 4.86
C ALA A 180 -11.02 -23.67 4.33
N ALA A 181 -11.63 -24.66 4.99
CA ALA A 181 -11.37 -26.11 4.94
C ALA A 181 -11.29 -26.75 3.52
N THR A 182 -10.35 -26.31 2.71
CA THR A 182 -10.17 -26.68 1.31
C THR A 182 -8.85 -27.44 1.23
N PRO A 183 -8.85 -28.70 0.77
CA PRO A 183 -7.64 -29.52 0.71
C PRO A 183 -6.55 -28.86 -0.15
N VAL A 184 -5.35 -28.76 0.41
CA VAL A 184 -4.16 -28.21 -0.26
C VAL A 184 -3.51 -29.28 -1.15
N VAL A 185 -3.25 -28.95 -2.42
CA VAL A 185 -2.44 -29.78 -3.33
C VAL A 185 -0.95 -29.56 -3.05
N PRO A 186 -0.13 -30.61 -2.85
CA PRO A 186 1.31 -30.49 -2.64
C PRO A 186 2.04 -29.82 -3.82
N GLY A 187 2.95 -28.89 -3.53
CA GLY A 187 3.83 -28.25 -4.53
C GLY A 187 3.36 -26.90 -5.09
N THR A 188 2.16 -26.46 -4.73
CA THR A 188 1.70 -25.11 -5.05
C THR A 188 2.18 -24.15 -3.97
N VAL A 189 2.88 -23.07 -4.33
CA VAL A 189 3.06 -21.92 -3.45
C VAL A 189 1.68 -21.31 -3.28
N ILE A 190 0.95 -21.74 -2.24
CA ILE A 190 -0.34 -21.16 -1.94
C ILE A 190 -0.05 -19.76 -1.40
N PRO A 191 -0.51 -18.68 -2.06
CA PRO A 191 -0.63 -17.40 -1.36
C PRO A 191 -1.33 -17.66 -0.03
N PRO A 192 -1.01 -17.02 1.11
CA PRO A 192 -1.67 -17.30 2.39
C PRO A 192 -3.17 -16.97 2.37
N SER A 193 -3.97 -17.73 1.62
CA SER A 193 -5.39 -17.52 1.35
C SER A 193 -6.24 -17.67 2.62
N GLY A 194 -5.60 -18.01 3.75
CA GLY A 194 -6.15 -18.00 5.09
C GLY A 194 -5.78 -16.81 5.96
N TYR A 195 -5.11 -15.76 5.46
CA TYR A 195 -4.92 -14.54 6.24
C TYR A 195 -6.25 -13.82 6.38
N ILE A 196 -6.69 -13.69 7.62
CA ILE A 196 -7.90 -12.95 7.97
C ILE A 196 -7.47 -11.85 8.92
N TRP A 197 -7.78 -10.60 8.59
CA TRP A 197 -7.64 -9.49 9.51
C TRP A 197 -8.94 -8.73 9.62
N ARG A 198 -9.26 -8.24 10.83
CA ARG A 198 -10.44 -7.41 11.08
C ARG A 198 -10.15 -6.35 12.11
N ARG A 199 -10.77 -5.17 11.96
CA ARG A 199 -10.68 -4.12 12.98
C ARG A 199 -11.46 -4.56 14.20
N ILE A 200 -10.86 -4.42 15.38
CA ILE A 200 -11.53 -4.62 16.66
C ILE A 200 -12.31 -3.34 16.98
N THR A 201 -13.64 -3.42 16.87
CA THR A 201 -14.52 -2.27 17.16
C THR A 201 -14.77 -2.12 18.65
N ASN A 202 -14.76 -3.23 19.39
CA ASN A 202 -14.91 -3.24 20.84
C ASN A 202 -14.16 -4.43 21.46
N TYR A 203 -13.35 -4.17 22.46
CA TYR A 203 -12.65 -5.14 23.26
C TYR A 203 -13.15 -5.07 24.70
N MET A 204 -13.77 -6.15 25.16
CA MET A 204 -14.41 -6.21 26.47
C MET A 204 -13.94 -7.42 27.28
N ILE A 205 -14.00 -7.27 28.60
CA ILE A 205 -13.73 -8.32 29.56
C ILE A 205 -15.02 -8.58 30.32
N THR A 206 -15.54 -9.82 30.27
CA THR A 206 -16.79 -10.16 30.96
C THR A 206 -16.55 -10.32 32.47
N GLY A 207 -17.62 -10.34 33.27
CA GLY A 207 -17.51 -10.61 34.72
C GLY A 207 -16.87 -11.96 35.06
N ALA A 208 -16.83 -12.90 34.10
CA ALA A 208 -16.14 -14.18 34.23
C ALA A 208 -14.66 -14.14 33.76
N GLY A 209 -14.14 -12.97 33.41
CA GLY A 209 -12.76 -12.79 32.91
C GLY A 209 -12.56 -13.16 31.44
N GLU A 210 -13.63 -13.39 30.68
CA GLU A 210 -13.52 -13.74 29.27
C GLU A 210 -13.17 -12.50 28.44
N LYS A 211 -12.17 -12.64 27.57
CA LYS A 211 -11.65 -11.56 26.73
C LYS A 211 -12.28 -11.66 25.35
N ILE A 212 -13.21 -10.76 25.03
CA ILE A 212 -13.99 -10.82 23.80
C ILE A 212 -13.64 -9.62 22.92
N ALA A 213 -13.18 -9.90 21.71
CA ALA A 213 -12.99 -8.90 20.65
C ALA A 213 -14.19 -8.97 19.69
N THR A 214 -14.92 -7.85 19.58
CA THR A 214 -15.91 -7.63 18.53
C THR A 214 -15.22 -7.02 17.33
N VAL A 215 -15.46 -7.55 16.13
CA VAL A 215 -14.72 -7.20 14.93
C VAL A 215 -15.60 -6.71 13.78
N TYR A 216 -15.04 -5.86 12.91
CA TYR A 216 -15.68 -5.39 11.69
C TYR A 216 -14.68 -5.33 10.51
N PRO A 217 -15.09 -5.70 9.27
CA PRO A 217 -16.34 -6.40 8.95
C PRO A 217 -16.45 -7.77 9.63
N PRO A 218 -17.60 -8.47 9.60
CA PRO A 218 -17.68 -9.83 10.13
C PRO A 218 -16.63 -10.76 9.51
N LEU A 219 -16.21 -11.77 10.27
CA LEU A 219 -15.32 -12.83 9.82
C LEU A 219 -16.01 -13.67 8.74
N PRO A 220 -15.26 -14.16 7.74
CA PRO A 220 -15.83 -14.96 6.67
C PRO A 220 -16.23 -16.38 7.12
N ALA A 221 -15.72 -16.82 8.27
CA ALA A 221 -15.97 -18.13 8.86
C ALA A 221 -15.82 -18.08 10.39
N ILE A 222 -16.32 -19.12 11.07
CA ILE A 222 -16.08 -19.34 12.50
C ILE A 222 -14.59 -19.62 12.72
N VAL A 223 -13.97 -18.92 13.67
CA VAL A 223 -12.59 -19.16 14.09
C VAL A 223 -12.61 -20.27 15.13
N LEU A 224 -11.86 -21.35 14.89
CA LEU A 224 -11.81 -22.49 15.81
C LEU A 224 -10.92 -22.19 17.02
N ALA A 225 -11.15 -22.88 18.14
CA ALA A 225 -10.23 -22.90 19.28
C ALA A 225 -8.83 -23.37 18.86
N GLY A 226 -7.79 -22.79 19.48
CA GLY A 226 -6.39 -23.09 19.15
C GLY A 226 -5.85 -22.34 17.92
N THR A 227 -6.64 -21.46 17.31
CA THR A 227 -6.19 -20.67 16.15
C THR A 227 -5.26 -19.56 16.62
N VAL A 228 -4.06 -19.50 16.04
CA VAL A 228 -3.07 -18.46 16.34
C VAL A 228 -3.56 -17.10 15.82
N TYR A 229 -3.48 -16.09 16.68
CA TYR A 229 -3.81 -14.72 16.35
C TYR A 229 -2.73 -13.75 16.84
N GLU A 230 -2.71 -12.58 16.20
CA GLU A 230 -1.90 -11.44 16.54
C GLU A 230 -2.78 -10.19 16.63
N ILE A 231 -2.35 -9.22 17.43
CA ILE A 231 -2.92 -7.87 17.41
C ILE A 231 -1.95 -6.98 16.65
N MET A 232 -2.46 -6.15 15.76
CA MET A 232 -1.64 -5.28 14.92
C MET A 232 -2.07 -3.83 15.09
N ASP A 233 -1.07 -2.94 15.11
CA ASP A 233 -1.31 -1.52 15.06
C ASP A 233 -1.65 -1.05 13.64
N PHE A 234 -2.39 0.04 13.62
CA PHE A 234 -2.72 0.80 12.44
C PHE A 234 -1.71 1.93 12.26
N SER A 235 -1.31 2.16 11.01
CA SER A 235 -0.56 3.32 10.57
C SER A 235 -1.39 4.11 9.57
N TYR A 236 -1.03 5.39 9.40
CA TYR A 236 -1.72 6.37 8.58
C TYR A 236 -2.23 5.83 7.23
N ASP A 237 -3.44 6.28 6.90
CA ASP A 237 -4.18 5.98 5.69
C ASP A 237 -3.38 6.34 4.43
N ASN A 238 -3.41 5.42 3.47
CA ASN A 238 -2.88 5.63 2.14
C ASN A 238 -3.85 6.46 1.28
N ASN A 239 -4.91 7.03 1.82
CA ASN A 239 -5.72 8.06 1.18
C ASN A 239 -5.53 9.42 1.86
N LYS A 240 -4.78 10.34 1.24
CA LYS A 240 -4.59 11.70 1.76
C LYS A 240 -5.28 12.72 0.87
N PRO A 241 -6.25 13.49 1.39
CA PRO A 241 -6.85 14.57 0.62
C PRO A 241 -5.86 15.72 0.44
N LEU A 242 -5.96 16.41 -0.70
CA LEU A 242 -5.26 17.67 -0.91
C LEU A 242 -5.97 18.76 -0.10
N ILE A 243 -5.16 19.58 0.59
CA ILE A 243 -5.65 20.71 1.37
C ILE A 243 -5.73 21.94 0.45
N TYR A 244 -6.94 22.36 0.14
CA TYR A 244 -7.21 23.56 -0.64
C TYR A 244 -7.61 24.72 0.29
N SER A 245 -6.74 25.73 0.38
CA SER A 245 -6.90 26.89 1.27
C SER A 245 -7.77 28.03 0.72
N GLY A 246 -8.53 27.78 -0.36
CA GLY A 246 -9.45 28.78 -0.93
C GLY A 246 -10.88 28.66 -0.40
N THR A 247 -11.75 29.57 -0.83
CA THR A 247 -13.17 29.57 -0.42
C THR A 247 -13.91 28.39 -1.07
N SER A 248 -14.56 27.55 -0.26
CA SER A 248 -15.38 26.43 -0.72
C SER A 248 -16.80 26.83 -1.16
N VAL A 249 -17.14 28.12 -1.07
CA VAL A 249 -18.49 28.64 -1.33
C VAL A 249 -18.80 28.54 -2.83
N PHE A 250 -19.66 27.58 -3.20
CA PHE A 250 -20.37 27.38 -4.49
C PHE A 250 -19.86 28.16 -5.71
N GLY A 251 -18.56 28.10 -5.99
CA GLY A 251 -17.99 28.64 -7.20
C GLY A 251 -18.36 27.74 -8.37
N ASN A 252 -18.88 28.33 -9.45
CA ASN A 252 -18.90 27.64 -10.74
C ASN A 252 -17.46 27.29 -11.14
N ALA A 253 -17.31 26.32 -12.05
CA ALA A 253 -16.00 26.03 -12.62
C ALA A 253 -15.42 27.32 -13.24
N VAL A 254 -14.18 27.65 -12.90
CA VAL A 254 -13.50 28.86 -13.34
C VAL A 254 -12.49 28.50 -14.41
N CYS A 255 -12.21 29.44 -15.32
CA CYS A 255 -11.18 29.24 -16.31
C CYS A 255 -9.79 29.25 -15.67
N GLU A 256 -9.04 28.18 -15.91
CA GLU A 256 -7.70 28.01 -15.40
C GLU A 256 -6.76 27.54 -16.50
N LYS A 257 -5.55 28.09 -16.44
CA LYS A 257 -4.41 27.67 -17.24
C LYS A 257 -3.66 26.60 -16.47
N LEU A 258 -3.67 25.39 -17.00
CA LEU A 258 -2.91 24.26 -16.48
C LEU A 258 -1.66 24.00 -17.30
N ARG A 259 -0.57 23.73 -16.60
CA ARG A 259 0.70 23.29 -17.18
C ARG A 259 1.27 22.13 -16.36
N LEU A 260 1.63 21.03 -17.01
CA LEU A 260 2.38 19.95 -16.37
C LEU A 260 3.86 20.35 -16.27
N ILE A 261 4.39 20.46 -15.05
CA ILE A 261 5.78 20.84 -14.79
C ILE A 261 6.69 19.62 -14.90
N ASN A 262 6.37 18.56 -14.16
CA ASN A 262 7.09 17.29 -14.21
C ASN A 262 6.14 16.11 -13.99
N LEU A 263 6.54 14.98 -14.56
CA LEU A 263 5.96 13.67 -14.31
C LEU A 263 7.14 12.73 -14.01
N ILE A 264 7.20 12.21 -12.79
CA ILE A 264 8.23 11.28 -12.36
C ILE A 264 7.65 9.87 -12.41
N VAL A 265 8.33 8.99 -13.17
CA VAL A 265 7.89 7.62 -13.43
C VAL A 265 9.05 6.66 -13.20
N PRO A 266 8.85 5.50 -12.54
CA PRO A 266 9.90 4.52 -12.38
C PRO A 266 10.17 3.79 -13.70
N VAL A 267 11.43 3.44 -13.95
CA VAL A 267 11.86 2.62 -15.09
C VAL A 267 11.68 1.15 -14.72
N LEU A 268 10.42 0.74 -14.63
CA LEU A 268 10.02 -0.64 -14.32
C LEU A 268 9.32 -1.28 -15.51
N PRO A 269 9.28 -2.62 -15.57
CA PRO A 269 8.41 -3.33 -16.50
C PRO A 269 6.98 -2.79 -16.41
N ILE A 270 6.31 -2.58 -17.54
CA ILE A 270 4.96 -2.05 -17.65
C ILE A 270 4.00 -3.18 -17.98
N GLU A 271 2.84 -3.18 -17.32
CA GLU A 271 1.73 -4.07 -17.62
C GLU A 271 1.02 -3.57 -18.88
N GLY A 272 1.01 -4.35 -19.97
CA GLY A 272 0.33 -3.96 -21.20
C GLY A 272 0.73 -4.78 -22.42
N SER A 273 0.09 -4.49 -23.54
CA SER A 273 0.21 -5.25 -24.80
C SER A 273 1.64 -5.29 -25.36
N ASN A 274 2.38 -4.19 -25.21
CA ASN A 274 3.74 -4.04 -25.73
C ASN A 274 4.83 -4.34 -24.68
N GLY A 275 4.48 -4.46 -23.40
CA GLY A 275 5.42 -4.69 -22.29
C GLY A 275 6.58 -3.69 -22.25
N GLY A 276 7.75 -4.15 -21.80
CA GLY A 276 8.96 -3.31 -21.69
C GLY A 276 8.88 -2.33 -20.52
N THR A 277 9.65 -1.26 -20.59
CA THR A 277 9.69 -0.18 -19.57
C THR A 277 9.13 1.11 -20.13
N ILE A 278 8.97 2.14 -19.29
CA ILE A 278 8.53 3.47 -19.76
C ILE A 278 9.42 4.00 -20.90
N LEU A 279 10.71 3.68 -20.93
CA LEU A 279 11.64 4.13 -21.97
C LEU A 279 11.37 3.50 -23.34
N ASN A 280 10.58 2.43 -23.42
CA ASN A 280 10.21 1.78 -24.67
C ASN A 280 9.01 2.46 -25.36
N TYR A 281 8.40 3.45 -24.72
CA TYR A 281 7.27 4.19 -25.27
C TYR A 281 7.73 5.57 -25.79
N PRO A 282 7.20 6.05 -26.92
CA PRO A 282 7.58 7.36 -27.46
C PRO A 282 7.01 8.54 -26.67
N TYR A 283 5.89 8.34 -25.99
CA TYR A 283 5.21 9.35 -25.19
C TYR A 283 4.20 8.70 -24.25
N VAL A 284 3.70 9.45 -23.28
CA VAL A 284 2.49 9.14 -22.52
C VAL A 284 1.49 10.28 -22.62
N TYR A 285 0.23 9.97 -22.41
CA TYR A 285 -0.81 10.98 -22.24
C TYR A 285 -1.13 11.15 -20.76
N VAL A 286 -1.34 12.39 -20.32
CA VAL A 286 -1.73 12.73 -18.95
C VAL A 286 -3.04 13.48 -18.97
N SER A 287 -3.97 13.03 -18.14
CA SER A 287 -5.26 13.65 -17.87
C SER A 287 -5.33 14.12 -16.43
N LEU A 288 -5.93 15.30 -16.22
CA LEU A 288 -6.28 15.84 -14.91
C LEU A 288 -7.64 16.52 -15.04
N TYR A 289 -8.56 16.22 -14.14
CA TYR A 289 -9.92 16.74 -14.24
C TYR A 289 -10.64 16.80 -12.90
N SER A 290 -11.67 17.64 -12.83
CA SER A 290 -12.62 17.67 -11.71
C SER A 290 -13.75 16.66 -11.95
N GLU A 291 -14.00 15.78 -10.97
CA GLU A 291 -15.00 14.71 -11.10
C GLU A 291 -16.44 15.25 -11.28
N SER A 292 -16.79 16.37 -10.65
CA SER A 292 -18.12 16.98 -10.76
C SER A 292 -18.35 17.75 -12.06
N SER A 293 -17.28 18.34 -12.64
CA SER A 293 -17.40 19.27 -13.77
C SER A 293 -17.10 18.64 -15.13
N LYS A 294 -16.68 17.37 -15.15
CA LYS A 294 -16.38 16.60 -16.37
C LYS A 294 -15.55 17.41 -17.39
N THR A 295 -14.42 17.95 -16.94
CA THR A 295 -13.59 18.96 -17.65
C THR A 295 -12.81 18.40 -18.84
N TRP A 296 -13.27 17.26 -19.39
CA TRP A 296 -12.63 16.40 -20.38
C TRP A 296 -12.95 16.74 -21.82
N ASN A 297 -13.94 17.60 -22.03
CA ASN A 297 -14.48 17.85 -23.35
C ASN A 297 -13.46 18.67 -24.15
N THR A 298 -12.56 17.93 -24.80
CA THR A 298 -11.66 18.28 -25.91
C THR A 298 -10.54 19.31 -25.65
N PRO A 299 -9.54 19.01 -24.80
CA PRO A 299 -8.33 19.84 -24.68
C PRO A 299 -7.21 19.47 -25.66
N LEU A 300 -7.13 18.21 -26.12
CA LEU A 300 -6.22 17.80 -27.19
C LEU A 300 -6.99 17.44 -28.46
N GLU A 301 -6.89 18.30 -29.47
CA GLU A 301 -7.38 18.01 -30.81
C GLU A 301 -6.31 17.25 -31.60
N GLY A 302 -6.66 16.06 -32.07
CA GLY A 302 -5.76 15.22 -32.84
C GLY A 302 -6.50 14.06 -33.51
N ASN A 303 -5.83 13.40 -34.44
CA ASN A 303 -6.36 12.24 -35.16
C ASN A 303 -6.16 10.91 -34.39
N ASN A 304 -5.56 10.94 -33.20
CA ASN A 304 -5.44 9.76 -32.35
C ASN A 304 -6.71 9.62 -31.49
N PRO A 305 -7.57 8.61 -31.72
CA PRO A 305 -8.81 8.43 -30.95
C PRO A 305 -8.57 8.18 -29.45
N LEU A 306 -7.36 7.75 -29.07
CA LEU A 306 -6.98 7.46 -27.69
C LEU A 306 -6.62 8.72 -26.90
N ALA A 307 -6.44 9.87 -27.55
CA ALA A 307 -6.11 11.14 -26.90
C ALA A 307 -7.33 11.86 -26.30
N LYS A 308 -8.56 11.35 -26.52
CA LYS A 308 -9.82 12.08 -26.30
C LYS A 308 -9.98 12.70 -24.90
N ASN A 309 -9.46 12.05 -23.86
CA ASN A 309 -9.59 12.50 -22.46
C ASN A 309 -8.29 13.10 -21.89
N SER A 310 -7.28 13.34 -22.72
CA SER A 310 -5.94 13.70 -22.26
C SER A 310 -5.69 15.20 -22.41
N LEU A 311 -5.05 15.81 -21.40
CA LEU A 311 -4.66 17.23 -21.41
C LEU A 311 -3.27 17.43 -22.02
N PHE A 312 -2.35 16.52 -21.70
CA PHE A 312 -0.94 16.66 -22.07
C PHE A 312 -0.46 15.42 -22.82
N LYS A 313 0.36 15.64 -23.85
CA LYS A 313 1.19 14.61 -24.48
C LYS A 313 2.63 14.82 -24.04
N VAL A 314 3.15 13.90 -23.23
CA VAL A 314 4.47 14.00 -22.62
C VAL A 314 5.44 13.11 -23.41
N PRO A 315 6.34 13.67 -24.23
CA PRO A 315 7.32 12.87 -24.95
C PRO A 315 8.31 12.24 -23.98
N ILE A 316 8.68 11.00 -24.25
CA ILE A 316 9.74 10.32 -23.51
C ILE A 316 11.03 10.57 -24.29
N THR A 317 11.80 11.55 -23.83
CA THR A 317 13.10 11.85 -24.42
C THR A 317 14.13 10.85 -23.93
N PHE A 318 15.03 10.44 -24.82
CA PHE A 318 16.09 9.47 -24.53
C PHE A 318 16.92 9.91 -23.31
N ASN A 319 16.87 9.13 -22.23
CA ASN A 319 17.84 9.21 -21.15
C ASN A 319 19.00 8.25 -21.49
N SER A 320 20.22 8.75 -21.57
CA SER A 320 21.40 7.95 -21.91
C SER A 320 21.81 6.97 -20.81
N ASN A 321 21.26 7.11 -19.59
CA ASN A 321 21.59 6.27 -18.44
C ASN A 321 20.46 5.27 -18.15
N TYR A 322 20.54 4.09 -18.75
CA TYR A 322 19.68 2.93 -18.41
C TYR A 322 19.84 2.43 -16.96
N ALA A 323 20.78 3.00 -16.20
CA ALA A 323 21.01 2.66 -14.80
C ALA A 323 20.07 3.40 -13.82
N ASP A 324 19.35 4.43 -14.27
CA ASP A 324 18.45 5.20 -13.42
C ASP A 324 17.16 4.40 -13.13
N ILE A 325 16.78 4.34 -11.85
CA ILE A 325 15.54 3.67 -11.39
C ILE A 325 14.30 4.52 -11.72
N TRP A 326 14.50 5.82 -11.97
CA TRP A 326 13.46 6.83 -12.14
C TRP A 326 13.76 7.73 -13.33
N VAL A 327 12.73 8.10 -14.09
CA VAL A 327 12.82 9.11 -15.14
C VAL A 327 11.93 10.30 -14.80
N THR A 328 12.46 11.51 -14.97
CA THR A 328 11.68 12.75 -14.90
C THR A 328 11.32 13.16 -16.31
N LEU A 329 10.04 13.07 -16.64
CA LEU A 329 9.47 13.53 -17.91
C LEU A 329 9.00 14.97 -17.73
N GLN A 330 9.44 15.87 -18.61
CA GLN A 330 8.98 17.25 -18.60
C GLN A 330 7.81 17.42 -19.55
N GLY A 331 6.81 18.19 -19.14
CA GLY A 331 5.72 18.61 -20.02
C GLY A 331 6.30 19.36 -21.21
N SER A 332 5.79 19.09 -22.42
CA SER A 332 6.25 19.60 -23.71
C SER A 332 5.96 21.10 -23.95
N LEU A 333 6.09 21.94 -22.91
CA LEU A 333 5.65 23.34 -22.85
C LEU A 333 4.15 23.54 -23.16
N MET A 334 3.37 22.46 -23.21
CA MET A 334 1.93 22.51 -23.45
C MET A 334 1.22 23.16 -22.27
N GLN A 335 0.31 24.07 -22.59
CA GLN A 335 -0.57 24.73 -21.63
C GLN A 335 -2.01 24.53 -22.11
N GLN A 336 -2.89 24.16 -21.19
CA GLN A 336 -4.30 23.92 -21.47
C GLN A 336 -5.16 24.92 -20.70
N ASN A 337 -6.10 25.56 -21.39
CA ASN A 337 -7.13 26.37 -20.76
C ASN A 337 -8.33 25.45 -20.49
N ILE A 338 -8.61 25.18 -19.23
CA ILE A 338 -9.76 24.35 -18.86
C ILE A 338 -10.66 25.06 -17.85
N SER A 339 -11.95 24.76 -17.91
CA SER A 339 -12.88 25.13 -16.85
C SER A 339 -12.72 24.11 -15.73
N PHE A 340 -12.24 24.53 -14.55
CA PHE A 340 -11.84 23.65 -13.46
C PHE A 340 -12.39 24.14 -12.12
N ARG A 341 -12.58 23.21 -11.18
CA ARG A 341 -12.95 23.52 -9.79
C ARG A 341 -11.84 23.02 -8.88
N GLU A 342 -11.00 23.93 -8.38
CA GLU A 342 -9.91 23.62 -7.45
C GLU A 342 -10.40 23.02 -6.12
N ASN A 343 -11.67 23.20 -5.77
CA ASN A 343 -12.28 22.69 -4.54
C ASN A 343 -13.03 21.37 -4.71
N ASP A 344 -12.93 20.73 -5.88
CA ASP A 344 -13.59 19.46 -6.18
C ASP A 344 -12.58 18.33 -6.33
N ASN A 345 -12.99 17.09 -6.11
CA ASN A 345 -12.13 15.92 -6.27
C ASN A 345 -11.45 15.93 -7.63
N LEU A 346 -10.14 15.73 -7.59
CA LEU A 346 -9.29 15.75 -8.78
C LEU A 346 -8.94 14.34 -9.14
N HIS A 347 -9.02 14.02 -10.40
CA HIS A 347 -8.70 12.68 -10.85
C HIS A 347 -7.64 12.77 -11.94
N ILE A 348 -6.64 11.92 -11.80
CA ILE A 348 -5.48 11.86 -12.68
C ILE A 348 -5.46 10.50 -13.36
N THR A 349 -5.25 10.51 -14.67
CA THR A 349 -5.06 9.29 -15.44
C THR A 349 -3.89 9.44 -16.39
N ILE A 350 -3.02 8.45 -16.46
CA ILE A 350 -1.88 8.37 -17.37
C ILE A 350 -2.10 7.21 -18.33
N TYR A 351 -2.18 7.53 -19.62
CA TYR A 351 -2.34 6.55 -20.67
C TYR A 351 -1.05 6.32 -21.43
N LEU A 352 -0.80 5.07 -21.77
CA LEU A 352 0.19 4.68 -22.78
C LEU A 352 -0.33 5.04 -24.18
N PRO A 353 0.54 5.05 -25.21
CA PRO A 353 0.15 5.32 -26.59
C PRO A 353 -0.96 4.42 -27.15
N ASP A 354 -1.10 3.21 -26.61
CA ASP A 354 -2.16 2.25 -26.97
C ASP A 354 -3.47 2.48 -26.21
N GLY A 355 -3.53 3.50 -25.34
CA GLY A 355 -4.71 3.88 -24.57
C GLY A 355 -4.90 3.08 -23.28
N THR A 356 -4.00 2.13 -22.99
CA THR A 356 -4.02 1.43 -21.71
C THR A 356 -3.50 2.34 -20.59
N ILE A 357 -4.02 2.14 -19.38
CA ILE A 357 -3.60 2.91 -18.19
C ILE A 357 -2.22 2.42 -17.77
N LEU A 358 -1.31 3.37 -17.49
CA LEU A 358 0.02 3.07 -16.97
C LEU A 358 -0.07 2.27 -15.66
N ASN A 359 0.55 1.10 -15.68
CA ASN A 359 0.74 0.26 -14.52
C ASN A 359 2.03 -0.55 -14.68
N PHE A 360 2.63 -1.03 -13.58
CA PHE A 360 3.92 -1.71 -13.62
C PHE A 360 3.76 -3.22 -13.43
N ASP A 361 4.54 -4.01 -14.16
CA ASP A 361 4.70 -5.46 -14.04
C ASP A 361 5.83 -5.84 -13.05
N PRO A 362 5.65 -6.88 -12.22
CA PRO A 362 4.35 -7.43 -11.85
C PRO A 362 3.46 -6.31 -11.36
N THR A 363 2.17 -6.31 -11.73
CA THR A 363 1.15 -5.51 -11.04
C THR A 363 1.47 -5.64 -9.56
N PRO A 364 1.38 -4.61 -8.71
CA PRO A 364 1.56 -4.83 -7.28
C PRO A 364 0.41 -5.68 -6.72
N VAL A 365 0.28 -6.94 -7.14
CA VAL A 365 0.49 -8.05 -6.24
C VAL A 365 1.75 -7.70 -5.45
N TYR A 366 1.55 -7.14 -4.27
CA TYR A 366 2.37 -7.60 -3.17
C TYR A 366 2.47 -9.11 -3.33
N PHE A 367 3.70 -9.64 -3.34
CA PHE A 367 4.10 -10.93 -3.93
C PHE A 367 3.28 -12.17 -3.49
N TYR A 368 2.22 -12.03 -2.71
CA TYR A 368 1.44 -13.10 -2.15
C TYR A 368 -0.08 -12.93 -2.18
N PHE A 369 -0.70 -11.83 -2.65
CA PHE A 369 -2.18 -11.80 -2.73
C PHE A 369 -2.70 -11.22 -4.05
N PRO A 370 -2.84 -12.05 -5.09
CA PRO A 370 -3.51 -11.70 -6.36
C PRO A 370 -4.87 -11.03 -6.20
N THR A 371 -5.48 -11.15 -5.02
CA THR A 371 -6.81 -10.66 -4.67
C THR A 371 -6.85 -9.65 -3.53
N TYR A 372 -5.72 -9.29 -2.88
CA TYR A 372 -5.73 -8.39 -1.72
C TYR A 372 -4.67 -7.28 -1.82
N PRO A 373 -5.04 -6.06 -2.28
CA PRO A 373 -4.16 -4.89 -2.28
C PRO A 373 -3.97 -4.25 -0.88
N PHE A 374 -4.44 -4.91 0.17
CA PHE A 374 -4.67 -4.39 1.50
C PHE A 374 -4.19 -5.41 2.53
N PRO A 375 -3.61 -5.03 3.69
CA PRO A 375 -3.46 -3.70 4.30
C PRO A 375 -1.98 -3.28 4.43
N ILE A 376 -1.18 -3.34 3.38
CA ILE A 376 0.27 -3.05 3.43
C ILE A 376 0.59 -1.72 2.79
N LEU A 377 1.77 -1.15 3.07
CA LEU A 377 2.21 0.13 2.51
C LEU A 377 2.40 0.04 0.99
N SER A 378 2.15 1.16 0.29
CA SER A 378 2.46 1.30 -1.12
C SER A 378 3.94 1.02 -1.35
N ASN A 379 4.25 0.35 -2.47
CA ASN A 379 5.64 0.12 -2.84
C ASN A 379 6.23 1.44 -3.36
N PRO A 380 7.17 2.08 -2.64
CA PRO A 380 7.71 3.37 -3.04
C PRO A 380 8.40 3.31 -4.41
N GLY A 381 8.92 2.15 -4.82
CA GLY A 381 9.54 1.94 -6.13
C GLY A 381 8.58 1.93 -7.32
N LYS A 382 7.26 1.89 -7.08
CA LYS A 382 6.22 1.78 -8.13
C LYS A 382 5.27 2.97 -8.17
N GLN A 383 5.54 4.02 -7.39
CA GLN A 383 4.67 5.19 -7.34
C GLN A 383 5.02 6.17 -8.45
N ILE A 384 4.10 7.06 -8.76
CA ILE A 384 4.32 8.16 -9.71
C ILE A 384 4.08 9.48 -8.99
N GLN A 385 4.74 10.52 -9.46
CA GLN A 385 4.53 11.88 -8.98
C GLN A 385 4.30 12.82 -10.16
N ALA A 386 3.34 13.73 -10.04
CA ALA A 386 3.08 14.75 -11.04
C ALA A 386 2.88 16.12 -10.38
N VAL A 387 3.60 17.14 -10.85
CA VAL A 387 3.39 18.52 -10.41
C VAL A 387 2.76 19.32 -11.54
N PHE A 388 1.63 19.96 -11.23
CA PHE A 388 0.92 20.86 -12.12
C PHE A 388 1.06 22.29 -11.61
N GLU A 389 1.23 23.23 -12.53
CA GLU A 389 1.05 24.64 -12.29
C GLU A 389 -0.35 25.05 -12.74
N VAL A 390 -1.02 25.83 -11.89
CA VAL A 390 -2.38 26.32 -12.08
C VAL A 390 -2.36 27.84 -12.00
N ILE A 391 -2.86 28.49 -13.06
CA ILE A 391 -2.96 29.95 -13.12
C ILE A 391 -4.42 30.30 -13.36
N ARG A 392 -5.03 31.04 -12.42
CA ARG A 392 -6.42 31.49 -12.56
C ARG A 392 -6.54 32.61 -13.57
N GLU A 393 -7.50 32.49 -14.50
CA GLU A 393 -7.82 33.52 -15.49
C GLU A 393 -9.18 34.17 -15.23
N GLU A 394 -9.32 35.44 -15.64
CA GLU A 394 -10.58 36.18 -15.49
C GLU A 394 -11.63 35.80 -16.56
N LYS A 395 -11.22 35.18 -17.69
CA LYS A 395 -12.11 34.77 -18.79
C LYS A 395 -11.56 33.52 -19.52
N CYS A 396 -12.45 32.61 -19.95
CA CYS A 396 -12.12 31.60 -20.95
C CYS A 396 -12.26 32.19 -22.36
N CYS A 397 -11.26 31.99 -23.21
CA CYS A 397 -11.32 32.27 -24.64
C CYS A 397 -11.76 31.04 -25.41
#